data_AF-A0A1R4KUM2-F1
#
_entry.id   AF-A0A1R4KUM2-F1
#
_cell.length_a   1.000
_cell.length_b   1.000
_cell.length_c   1.000
_cell.angle_alpha   90.00
_cell.angle_beta   90.00
_cell.angle_gamma   90.00
#
_symmetry.space_group_name_H-M   'P 1'
#
loop_
_entity.id
_entity.type
_entity.pdbx_description
1 polymer ?
#
loop_
_entity_poly.entity_id
_entity_poly.type
_entity_poly.pdbx_seq_one_letter_code
_entity_poly.pdbx_strand_id
1 'polypeptide(L)'
;MVNAEKIKKDYLQLLQLIEKEVLIDPSVRRYLNYLTKYKDKFIGQDHIPYQLELKEFLRGANRFSDEFTFSDQNTRLIQTLLNRLYEAMGNS
;
A
#
# COMPACT_ATOMS: atom_id res chain seq x y z
N MET A 1 1.12 -5.14 19.96
CA MET A 1 -0.08 -5.51 19.16
C MET A 1 -0.78 -4.33 18.47
N VAL A 2 -0.68 -3.09 18.95
CA VAL A 2 -1.38 -1.92 18.35
C VAL A 2 -0.90 -1.56 16.93
N ASN A 3 0.37 -1.82 16.57
CA ASN A 3 0.91 -1.47 15.25
C ASN A 3 0.40 -2.39 14.13
N ALA A 4 0.21 -3.68 14.45
CA ALA A 4 -0.18 -4.72 13.51
C ALA A 4 -1.56 -4.50 12.86
N GLU A 5 -2.57 -4.24 13.70
CA GLU A 5 -3.93 -3.99 13.22
C GLU A 5 -4.03 -2.70 12.42
N LYS A 6 -3.24 -1.69 12.80
CA LYS A 6 -3.17 -0.42 12.06
C LYS A 6 -2.54 -0.61 10.68
N ILE A 7 -1.40 -1.30 10.58
CA ILE A 7 -0.75 -1.65 9.30
C ILE A 7 -1.73 -2.39 8.40
N LYS A 8 -2.41 -3.42 8.93
CA LYS A 8 -3.43 -4.16 8.20
C LYS A 8 -4.53 -3.25 7.66
N LYS A 9 -5.09 -2.39 8.51
CA LYS A 9 -6.17 -1.47 8.14
C LYS A 9 -5.72 -0.49 7.06
N ASP A 10 -4.57 0.15 7.25
CA ASP A 10 -4.02 1.13 6.30
C ASP A 10 -3.73 0.47 4.94
N TYR A 11 -3.21 -0.77 4.95
CA TYR A 11 -2.94 -1.50 3.71
C TYR A 11 -4.20 -1.94 2.97
N LEU A 12 -5.23 -2.42 3.69
CA LEU A 12 -6.51 -2.74 3.07
C LEU A 12 -7.21 -1.50 2.51
N GLN A 13 -7.10 -0.36 3.21
CA GLN A 13 -7.61 0.92 2.70
C GLN A 13 -6.90 1.36 1.43
N LEU A 14 -5.57 1.18 1.36
CA LEU A 14 -4.80 1.45 0.13
C LEU A 14 -5.33 0.60 -1.03
N LEU A 15 -5.49 -0.71 -0.85
CA LEU A 15 -6.02 -1.60 -1.89
C LEU A 15 -7.41 -1.17 -2.38
N GLN A 16 -8.31 -0.83 -1.45
CA GLN A 16 -9.68 -0.37 -1.79
C GLN A 16 -9.69 0.94 -2.59
N LEU A 17 -8.78 1.87 -2.30
CA LEU A 17 -8.68 3.11 -3.08
C LEU A 17 -8.19 2.81 -4.50
N ILE A 18 -7.17 1.96 -4.64
CA ILE A 18 -6.66 1.58 -5.97
C ILE A 18 -7.72 0.78 -6.76
N GLU A 19 -8.49 -0.11 -6.12
CA GLU A 19 -9.62 -0.80 -6.76
C GLU A 19 -10.65 0.17 -7.32
N LYS A 20 -10.96 1.27 -6.62
CA LYS A 20 -11.85 2.33 -7.13
C LYS A 20 -11.25 3.06 -8.33
N GLU A 21 -9.95 3.36 -8.27
CA GLU A 21 -9.24 3.98 -9.41
C GLU A 21 -9.26 3.07 -10.64
N VAL A 22 -9.16 1.74 -10.47
CA VAL A 22 -9.26 0.78 -11.58
C VAL A 22 -10.62 0.83 -12.30
N LEU A 23 -11.69 1.21 -11.61
CA LEU A 23 -13.01 1.38 -12.24
C LEU A 23 -13.10 2.63 -13.12
N ILE A 24 -12.23 3.61 -12.87
CA ILE A 24 -12.14 4.88 -13.59
C ILE A 24 -11.13 4.76 -14.73
N ASP A 25 -9.91 4.30 -14.41
CA ASP A 25 -8.84 4.02 -15.37
C ASP A 25 -8.38 2.54 -15.23
N PRO A 26 -8.76 1.66 -16.17
CA PRO A 26 -8.32 0.27 -16.17
C PRO A 26 -6.79 0.08 -16.23
N SER A 27 -6.02 1.08 -16.67
CA SER A 27 -4.55 1.02 -16.73
C SER A 27 -3.93 0.82 -15.34
N VAL A 28 -4.58 1.38 -14.31
CA VAL A 28 -4.22 1.28 -12.88
C VAL A 28 -4.26 -0.17 -12.37
N ARG A 29 -4.91 -1.10 -13.10
CA ARG A 29 -4.98 -2.52 -12.72
C ARG A 29 -3.60 -3.14 -12.54
N ARG A 30 -2.59 -2.67 -13.30
CA ARG A 30 -1.20 -3.12 -13.13
C ARG A 30 -0.65 -2.75 -11.74
N TYR A 31 -0.98 -1.56 -11.25
CA TYR A 31 -0.62 -1.13 -9.90
C TYR A 31 -1.34 -1.95 -8.83
N LEU A 32 -2.65 -2.16 -8.99
CA LEU A 32 -3.42 -3.01 -8.07
C LEU A 32 -2.82 -4.41 -7.97
N ASN A 33 -2.54 -5.05 -9.11
CA ASN A 33 -1.95 -6.37 -9.16
C ASN A 33 -0.57 -6.41 -8.48
N TYR A 34 0.25 -5.36 -8.66
CA TYR A 34 1.53 -5.23 -7.98
C TYR A 34 1.36 -5.19 -6.46
N LEU A 35 0.40 -4.39 -5.97
CA LEU A 35 0.08 -4.31 -4.55
C LEU A 35 -0.38 -5.67 -4.00
N THR A 36 -1.33 -6.32 -4.67
CA THR A 36 -1.93 -7.58 -4.18
C THR A 36 -0.89 -8.70 -3.94
N LYS A 37 0.26 -8.70 -4.63
CA LYS A 37 1.34 -9.70 -4.42
C LYS A 37 1.82 -9.80 -2.97
N TYR A 38 1.75 -8.70 -2.22
CA TYR A 38 2.26 -8.64 -0.84
C TYR A 38 1.15 -8.58 0.21
N LYS A 39 -0.11 -8.70 -0.21
CA LYS A 39 -1.29 -8.56 0.67
C LYS A 39 -1.17 -9.40 1.93
N ASP A 40 -0.90 -10.70 1.79
CA ASP A 40 -0.87 -11.63 2.90
C ASP A 40 0.21 -11.28 3.94
N LYS A 41 1.33 -10.71 3.51
CA LYS A 41 2.40 -10.25 4.39
C LYS A 41 2.03 -9.00 5.19
N PHE A 42 1.16 -8.13 4.66
CA PHE A 42 0.66 -6.95 5.38
C PHE A 42 -0.53 -7.27 6.29
N ILE A 43 -1.39 -8.22 5.91
CA ILE A 43 -2.59 -8.57 6.70
C ILE A 43 -2.34 -9.67 7.74
N GLY A 44 -1.21 -10.34 7.65
CA GLY A 44 -0.77 -11.40 8.56
C GLY A 44 -0.49 -10.88 9.97
N GLN A 45 -0.57 -11.79 10.94
CA GLN A 45 -0.40 -11.46 12.36
C GLN A 45 1.06 -11.15 12.74
N ASP A 46 2.03 -11.55 11.92
CA ASP A 46 3.45 -11.34 12.18
C ASP A 46 4.18 -10.82 10.93
N HIS A 47 4.27 -9.50 10.83
CA HIS A 47 5.02 -8.79 9.78
C HIS A 47 6.47 -8.51 10.19
N ILE A 48 6.86 -8.79 11.43
CA ILE A 48 8.20 -8.51 11.97
C ILE A 48 9.28 -9.22 11.14
N PRO A 49 9.14 -10.51 10.77
CA PRO A 49 10.14 -11.19 9.93
C PRO A 49 10.32 -10.59 8.54
N TYR A 50 9.31 -9.86 8.05
CA TYR A 50 9.26 -9.32 6.69
C TYR A 50 9.49 -7.81 6.64
N GLN A 51 9.80 -7.16 7.76
CA GLN A 51 9.80 -5.70 7.86
C GLN A 51 10.68 -5.00 6.81
N LEU A 52 11.92 -5.47 6.62
CA LEU A 52 12.83 -4.93 5.60
C LEU A 52 12.30 -5.13 4.18
N GLU A 53 11.76 -6.33 3.91
CA GLU A 53 11.18 -6.68 2.62
C GLU A 53 9.96 -5.80 2.30
N LEU A 54 9.06 -5.61 3.28
CA LEU A 54 7.87 -4.78 3.14
C LEU A 54 8.23 -3.31 2.95
N LYS A 55 9.30 -2.84 3.59
CA LYS A 55 9.79 -1.47 3.44
C LYS A 55 10.31 -1.20 2.03
N GLU A 56 11.14 -2.08 1.49
CA GLU A 56 11.63 -1.94 0.10
C GLU A 56 10.49 -2.12 -0.91
N PHE A 57 9.55 -3.03 -0.64
CA PHE A 57 8.34 -3.16 -1.42
C PHE A 57 7.53 -1.85 -1.46
N LEU A 58 7.31 -1.19 -0.32
CA LEU A 58 6.58 0.09 -0.27
C LEU A 58 7.31 1.21 -0.98
N ARG A 59 8.65 1.23 -0.91
CA ARG A 59 9.47 2.16 -1.70
C ARG A 59 9.28 1.94 -3.20
N GLY A 60 9.25 0.68 -3.63
CA GLY A 60 8.93 0.29 -5.01
C GLY A 60 7.50 0.67 -5.40
N ALA A 61 6.53 0.41 -4.53
CA ALA A 61 5.12 0.76 -4.73
C ALA A 61 4.94 2.29 -4.87
N ASN A 62 5.67 3.10 -4.12
CA ASN A 62 5.62 4.55 -4.24
C ASN A 62 6.15 5.01 -5.60
N ARG A 63 7.31 4.51 -6.03
CA ARG A 63 7.87 4.82 -7.36
C ARG A 63 6.97 4.35 -8.49
N PHE A 64 6.40 3.15 -8.37
CA PHE A 64 5.52 2.62 -9.42
C PHE A 64 4.21 3.42 -9.50
N SER A 65 3.76 4.04 -8.39
CA SER A 65 2.58 4.89 -8.39
C SER A 65 2.73 6.13 -9.29
N ASP A 66 3.96 6.59 -9.52
CA ASP A 66 4.25 7.75 -10.38
C ASP A 66 3.90 7.50 -11.87
N GLU A 67 3.73 6.24 -12.28
CA GLU A 67 3.29 5.87 -13.64
C GLU A 67 1.78 6.07 -13.87
N PHE A 68 1.01 6.36 -12.82
CA PHE A 68 -0.44 6.42 -12.85
C PHE A 68 -0.96 7.79 -12.42
N THR A 69 -2.06 8.21 -13.03
CA THR A 69 -2.82 9.38 -12.58
C THR A 69 -4.04 8.90 -11.81
N PHE A 70 -4.15 9.28 -10.55
CA PHE A 70 -5.33 9.00 -9.73
C PHE A 70 -6.25 10.22 -9.66
N SER A 71 -7.51 10.02 -9.30
CA SER A 71 -8.42 11.12 -9.00
C SER A 71 -7.86 12.02 -7.88
N ASP A 72 -8.08 13.34 -7.97
CA ASP A 72 -7.55 14.32 -7.01
C ASP A 72 -7.87 13.98 -5.54
N GLN A 73 -9.07 13.45 -5.30
CA GLN A 73 -9.51 13.03 -3.97
C GLN A 73 -8.67 11.85 -3.44
N ASN A 74 -8.31 10.89 -4.30
CA ASN A 74 -7.63 9.68 -3.88
C ASN A 74 -6.10 9.83 -3.92
N THR A 75 -5.53 10.66 -4.80
CA THR A 75 -4.08 10.91 -4.89
C THR A 75 -3.46 11.21 -3.52
N ARG A 76 -4.04 12.18 -2.79
CA ARG A 76 -3.53 12.57 -1.46
C ARG A 76 -3.65 11.44 -0.44
N LEU A 77 -4.74 10.68 -0.48
CA LEU A 77 -4.98 9.57 0.44
C LEU A 77 -4.03 8.40 0.16
N ILE A 78 -3.81 8.06 -1.11
CA ILE A 78 -2.88 7.01 -1.54
C ILE A 78 -1.47 7.34 -1.07
N GLN A 79 -0.97 8.56 -1.35
CA GLN A 79 0.35 9.00 -0.89
C GLN A 79 0.49 8.98 0.63
N THR A 80 -0.55 9.43 1.35
CA THR A 80 -0.57 9.41 2.82
C THR A 80 -0.48 7.98 3.36
N LEU A 81 -1.23 7.05 2.78
CA LEU A 81 -1.23 5.64 3.21
C LEU A 81 0.12 4.98 2.93
N LEU A 82 0.71 5.20 1.75
CA LEU A 82 2.05 4.68 1.41
C LEU A 82 3.12 5.17 2.40
N ASN A 83 3.12 6.46 2.73
CA ASN A 83 4.07 7.03 3.69
C ASN A 83 3.86 6.47 5.10
N ARG A 84 2.61 6.40 5.58
CA ARG A 84 2.29 5.82 6.90
C ARG A 84 2.71 4.37 7.02
N LEU A 85 2.46 3.58 5.98
CA LEU A 85 2.87 2.19 5.92
C LEU A 85 4.39 2.08 5.94
N TYR A 86 5.10 2.92 5.19
CA TYR A 86 6.57 2.92 5.14
C TYR A 86 7.19 3.28 6.50
N GLU A 87 6.66 4.31 7.17
CA GLU A 87 7.07 4.72 8.51
C GLU A 87 6.79 3.63 9.56
N ALA A 88 5.63 2.96 9.47
CA ALA A 88 5.28 1.86 10.35
C ALA A 88 6.24 0.67 10.23
N MET A 89 6.85 0.46 9.06
CA MET A 89 7.93 -0.51 8.83
C MET A 89 9.32 0.00 9.24
N GLY A 90 9.47 1.26 9.66
CA GLY A 90 10.76 1.87 10.03
C GLY A 90 11.02 2.01 11.53
N ASN A 91 9.97 1.96 12.36
CA ASN A 91 10.04 2.21 13.80
C ASN A 91 9.86 0.91 14.61
N SER A 92 10.79 -0.03 14.51
CA SER A 92 10.86 -1.21 15.41
C SER A 92 12.20 -1.27 16.13
#